data_AF-A0A840PZ60-F1
#
_entry.id   AF-A0A840PZ60-F1
#
_cell.length_a   1.000
_cell.length_b   1.000
_cell.length_c   1.000
_cell.angle_alpha   90.00
_cell.angle_beta   90.00
_cell.angle_gamma   90.00
#
_symmetry.space_group_name_H-M   'P 1'
#
loop_
_entity.id
_entity.type
_entity.pdbx_description
1 polymer ?
#
loop_
_entity_poly.entity_id
_entity_poly.type
_entity_poly.pdbx_seq_one_letter_code
_entity_poly.pdbx_strand_id
1 'polypeptide(L)'
;MASTTTELAELQRALAQLRSSVGALRARYGDAPAVRRIHNDVERLDIDVAELSSVLPVQRHSTESREDVVIVPDTPYDPALWRDADDEGLGGQAPQ
;
A
#
# COMPACT_ATOMS: atom_id res chain seq x y z
N MET A 1 10.73 -22.25 -4.66
CA MET A 1 9.45 -22.98 -4.43
C MET A 1 9.40 -23.61 -3.04
N ALA A 2 10.38 -24.43 -2.61
CA ALA A 2 10.35 -25.00 -1.24
C ALA A 2 10.54 -23.93 -0.13
N SER A 3 11.50 -23.01 -0.29
CA SER A 3 11.79 -21.97 0.72
C SER A 3 10.64 -20.97 0.91
N THR A 4 10.00 -20.54 -0.18
CA THR A 4 8.84 -19.64 -0.17
C THR A 4 7.65 -20.22 0.60
N THR A 5 7.43 -21.52 0.50
CA THR A 5 6.35 -22.20 1.23
C THR A 5 6.67 -22.30 2.73
N THR A 6 7.94 -22.50 3.09
CA THR A 6 8.38 -22.51 4.50
C THR A 6 8.25 -21.11 5.13
N GLU A 7 8.70 -20.06 4.43
CA GLU A 7 8.57 -18.66 4.86
C GLU A 7 7.09 -18.27 5.07
N LEU A 8 6.21 -18.69 4.14
CA LEU A 8 4.77 -18.47 4.27
C LEU A 8 4.16 -19.20 5.48
N ALA A 9 4.57 -20.44 5.73
CA ALA A 9 4.11 -21.20 6.89
C ALA A 9 4.60 -20.57 8.21
N GLU A 10 5.81 -20.02 8.24
CA GLU A 10 6.33 -19.26 9.38
C GLU A 10 5.54 -17.98 9.62
N LEU A 11 5.24 -17.23 8.56
CA LEU A 11 4.41 -16.02 8.62
C LEU A 11 3.01 -16.33 9.18
N GLN A 12 2.37 -17.40 8.68
CA GLN A 12 1.05 -17.84 9.17
C GLN A 12 1.08 -18.20 10.66
N ARG A 13 2.14 -18.89 11.13
CA ARG A 13 2.31 -19.19 12.56
C ARG A 13 2.49 -17.93 13.39
N ALA A 14 3.33 -17.00 12.93
CA ALA A 14 3.57 -15.73 13.62
C ALA A 14 2.27 -14.90 13.72
N LEU A 15 1.48 -14.87 12.66
CA LEU A 15 0.20 -14.15 12.64
C LEU A 15 -0.82 -14.78 13.59
N ALA A 16 -0.90 -16.11 13.64
CA ALA A 16 -1.77 -16.81 14.60
C ALA A 16 -1.39 -16.48 16.06
N GLN A 17 -0.09 -16.38 16.36
CA GLN A 17 0.39 -15.99 17.68
C GLN A 17 0.07 -14.51 18.00
N LEU A 18 0.20 -13.62 17.00
CA LEU A 18 -0.15 -12.21 17.14
C LEU A 18 -1.65 -12.03 17.43
N ARG A 19 -2.51 -12.73 16.69
CA ARG A 19 -3.98 -12.73 16.91
C ARG A 19 -4.34 -13.17 18.34
N SER A 20 -3.72 -14.25 18.83
CA SER A 20 -3.92 -14.71 20.21
C SER A 20 -3.51 -13.63 21.24
N SER A 21 -2.35 -13.00 21.03
CA SER A 21 -1.83 -11.95 21.90
C SER A 21 -2.74 -10.72 21.92
N VAL A 22 -3.23 -10.29 20.76
CA VAL A 22 -4.17 -9.15 20.63
C VAL A 22 -5.54 -9.49 21.24
N GLY A 23 -6.01 -10.72 21.08
CA GLY A 23 -7.21 -11.22 21.77
C GLY A 23 -7.08 -11.12 23.29
N ALA A 24 -5.93 -11.50 23.86
CA ALA A 24 -5.66 -11.35 25.29
C ALA A 24 -5.61 -9.89 25.73
N LEU A 25 -5.05 -8.98 24.90
CA LEU A 25 -5.09 -7.54 25.17
C LEU A 25 -6.52 -7.00 25.17
N ARG A 26 -7.36 -7.41 24.21
CA ARG A 26 -8.78 -7.04 24.14
C ARG A 26 -9.57 -7.55 25.34
N ALA A 27 -9.28 -8.77 25.80
CA ALA A 27 -9.90 -9.31 27.01
C ALA A 27 -9.52 -8.51 28.27
N ARG A 28 -8.29 -7.98 28.34
CA ARG A 28 -7.79 -7.22 29.48
C ARG A 28 -8.20 -5.76 29.51
N TYR A 29 -8.18 -5.10 28.35
CA TYR A 29 -8.35 -3.64 28.23
C TYR A 29 -9.66 -3.23 27.55
N GLY A 30 -10.48 -4.20 27.15
CA GLY A 30 -11.76 -3.97 26.47
C GLY A 30 -11.58 -3.37 25.07
N ASP A 31 -12.62 -2.66 24.62
CA ASP A 31 -12.67 -2.07 23.28
C ASP A 31 -12.05 -0.67 23.20
N ALA A 32 -10.93 -0.45 23.89
CA ALA A 32 -10.19 0.80 23.80
C ALA A 32 -9.81 1.09 22.33
N PRO A 33 -9.87 2.37 21.86
CA PRO A 33 -9.67 2.69 20.45
C PRO A 33 -8.37 2.15 19.85
N ALA A 34 -7.28 2.16 20.62
CA ALA A 34 -6.00 1.61 20.18
C ALA A 34 -6.04 0.08 20.01
N VAL A 35 -6.66 -0.65 20.96
CA VAL A 35 -6.80 -2.11 20.91
C VAL A 35 -7.69 -2.54 19.73
N ARG A 36 -8.78 -1.79 19.49
CA ARG A 36 -9.66 -2.03 18.33
C ARG A 36 -8.93 -1.83 17.00
N ARG A 37 -8.10 -0.78 16.87
CA ARG A 37 -7.27 -0.58 15.68
C ARG A 37 -6.31 -1.74 15.45
N ILE A 38 -5.54 -2.12 16.47
CA ILE A 38 -4.60 -3.25 16.38
C ILE A 38 -5.31 -4.55 15.98
N HIS A 39 -6.48 -4.82 16.57
CA HIS A 39 -7.29 -5.98 16.18
C HIS A 39 -7.68 -5.94 14.70
N ASN A 40 -8.20 -4.81 14.22
CA ASN A 40 -8.58 -4.64 12.82
C ASN A 40 -7.37 -4.81 11.87
N ASP A 41 -6.21 -4.27 12.26
CA ASP A 41 -4.98 -4.39 11.48
C ASP A 41 -4.53 -5.86 11.38
N VAL A 42 -4.67 -6.64 12.45
CA VAL A 42 -4.35 -8.08 12.44
C VAL A 42 -5.32 -8.88 11.57
N GLU A 43 -6.62 -8.58 11.62
CA GLU A 43 -7.60 -9.21 10.73
C GLU A 43 -7.34 -8.86 9.25
N ARG A 44 -6.94 -7.61 8.97
CA ARG A 44 -6.55 -7.19 7.63
C ARG A 44 -5.33 -7.95 7.13
N LEU A 45 -4.30 -8.11 7.97
CA LEU A 45 -3.12 -8.89 7.65
C LEU A 45 -3.44 -10.37 7.39
N ASP A 46 -4.43 -10.95 8.09
CA ASP A 46 -4.87 -12.34 7.86
C ASP A 46 -5.47 -12.51 6.47
N ILE A 47 -6.30 -11.54 6.04
CA ILE A 47 -6.85 -11.48 4.68
C ILE A 47 -5.71 -11.36 3.65
N ASP A 48 -4.80 -10.41 3.85
CA ASP A 48 -3.71 -10.13 2.90
C ASP A 48 -2.75 -11.34 2.76
N VAL A 49 -2.46 -12.05 3.87
CA VAL A 49 -1.63 -13.27 3.85
C VAL A 49 -2.36 -14.44 3.18
N ALA A 50 -3.67 -14.57 3.40
CA ALA A 50 -4.47 -15.57 2.69
C ALA A 50 -4.49 -15.29 1.18
N GLU A 51 -4.66 -14.03 0.76
CA GLU A 51 -4.57 -13.62 -0.63
C GLU A 51 -3.19 -13.92 -1.21
N LEU A 52 -2.12 -13.56 -0.51
CA LEU A 52 -0.74 -13.85 -0.91
C LEU A 52 -0.48 -15.36 -1.10
N SER A 53 -1.07 -16.19 -0.24
CA SER A 53 -0.95 -17.65 -0.36
C SER A 53 -1.68 -18.21 -1.60
N SER A 54 -2.72 -17.52 -2.07
CA SER A 54 -3.48 -17.89 -3.26
C SER A 54 -2.87 -17.39 -4.57
N VAL A 55 -2.19 -16.24 -4.52
CA VAL A 55 -1.52 -15.61 -5.66
C VAL A 55 -0.08 -15.30 -5.25
N LEU A 56 0.76 -16.34 -5.21
CA LEU A 56 2.18 -16.15 -4.94
C LEU A 56 2.78 -15.26 -6.04
N PRO A 57 3.32 -14.07 -5.70
CA PRO A 57 3.93 -13.19 -6.67
C PRO A 57 5.08 -13.92 -7.36
N VAL A 58 5.26 -13.69 -8.66
CA VAL A 58 6.46 -14.13 -9.37
C VAL A 58 7.66 -13.57 -8.60
N GLN A 59 8.60 -14.43 -8.22
CA GLN A 59 9.83 -13.98 -7.57
C GLN A 59 10.46 -12.91 -8.46
N ARG A 60 10.63 -11.70 -7.92
CA ARG A 60 11.35 -10.65 -8.65
C ARG A 60 12.78 -11.15 -8.82
N HIS A 61 13.10 -11.63 -10.02
CA HIS A 61 14.48 -11.83 -10.41
C HIS A 61 15.15 -10.46 -10.33
N SER A 62 16.18 -10.34 -9.51
CA SER A 62 16.93 -9.10 -9.26
C SER A 62 17.80 -8.68 -10.45
N THR A 63 17.35 -9.00 -11.65
CA THR A 63 17.97 -8.69 -12.93
C THR A 63 16.86 -8.09 -13.78
N GLU A 64 16.98 -6.80 -14.12
CA GLU A 64 16.06 -6.03 -14.98
C GLU A 64 14.87 -5.36 -14.28
N SER A 65 15.15 -4.29 -13.55
CA SER A 65 14.29 -3.10 -13.61
C SER A 65 15.16 -1.86 -13.39
N ARG A 66 16.08 -1.63 -14.34
CA ARG A 66 16.31 -0.25 -14.75
C ARG A 66 14.98 0.10 -15.42
N GLU A 67 14.05 0.62 -14.61
CA GLU A 67 12.73 1.05 -15.04
C GLU A 67 12.88 1.76 -16.39
N ASP A 68 11.95 1.54 -17.32
CA ASP A 68 11.91 2.28 -18.58
C ASP A 68 11.87 3.78 -18.25
N VAL A 69 13.06 4.39 -18.18
CA VAL A 69 13.21 5.81 -17.88
C VAL A 69 12.68 6.52 -19.12
N VAL A 70 11.42 6.90 -19.06
CA VAL A 70 10.82 7.77 -20.07
C VAL A 70 11.41 9.16 -19.85
N ILE A 71 12.30 9.57 -20.75
CA ILE A 71 12.84 10.92 -20.75
C ILE A 71 11.70 11.88 -21.13
N VAL A 72 11.26 12.69 -20.15
CA VAL A 72 10.34 13.80 -20.39
C VAL A 72 11.15 14.95 -20.99
N PRO A 73 10.83 15.43 -22.21
CA PRO A 73 11.53 16.56 -22.80
C PRO A 73 11.27 17.86 -22.02
N ASP A 74 12.31 18.68 -21.83
CA ASP A 74 12.18 20.03 -21.26
C ASP A 74 11.59 21.05 -22.26
N THR A 75 11.16 20.60 -23.43
CA THR A 75 10.54 21.47 -24.44
C THR A 75 9.26 22.08 -23.88
N PRO A 76 9.14 23.42 -23.82
CA PRO A 76 7.91 24.07 -23.39
C PRO A 76 6.72 23.61 -24.24
N TYR A 77 5.60 23.32 -23.59
CA TYR A 77 4.35 23.05 -24.29
C TYR A 77 3.92 24.26 -25.12
N ASP A 78 3.25 24.03 -26.24
CA ASP A 78 2.64 25.08 -27.04
C ASP A 78 1.61 25.85 -26.17
N PRO A 79 1.78 27.17 -25.97
CA PRO A 79 0.82 27.98 -25.21
C PRO A 79 -0.61 27.91 -25.76
N ALA A 80 -0.80 27.59 -27.04
CA ALA A 80 -2.10 27.43 -27.66
C ALA A 80 -2.93 26.28 -27.06
N LEU A 81 -2.29 25.31 -26.39
CA LEU A 81 -2.94 24.20 -25.68
C LEU A 81 -3.71 24.65 -24.43
N TRP A 82 -3.41 25.83 -23.89
CA TRP A 82 -3.94 26.32 -22.61
C TRP A 82 -4.89 27.52 -22.76
N ARG A 83 -5.25 27.90 -23.99
CA ARG A 83 -6.01 29.14 -24.27
C ARG A 83 -7.38 29.23 -23.59
N ASP A 84 -8.03 28.09 -23.39
CA ASP A 84 -9.37 28.03 -22.79
C ASP A 84 -9.33 27.40 -21.38
N ALA A 85 -8.13 27.19 -20.81
CA ALA A 85 -7.96 26.58 -19.50
C ALA A 85 -8.37 27.51 -18.34
N ASP A 86 -8.47 28.82 -18.61
CA ASP A 86 -8.84 29.85 -17.64
C ASP A 86 -10.37 30.05 -17.50
N ASP A 87 -11.18 29.41 -18.36
CA ASP A 87 -12.63 29.67 -18.42
C ASP A 87 -13.43 29.00 -17.29
N GLU A 88 -12.80 28.18 -16.45
CA GLU A 88 -13.38 27.62 -15.22
C GLU A 88 -12.49 27.79 -13.98
N GLY A 89 -12.34 29.04 -13.48
CA GLY A 89 -12.23 29.28 -12.02
C GLY A 89 -11.13 30.21 -11.49
N LEU A 90 -11.56 31.40 -11.03
CA LEU A 90 -11.10 32.16 -9.85
C LEU A 90 -9.62 31.99 -9.39
N GLY A 91 -8.65 32.41 -10.20
CA GLY A 91 -7.28 32.71 -9.79
C GLY A 91 -7.05 34.22 -9.78
N GLY A 92 -6.73 34.80 -8.62
CA GLY A 92 -6.78 36.24 -8.35
C GLY A 92 -6.07 37.14 -9.37
N GLN A 93 -6.78 38.17 -9.84
CA GLN A 93 -6.16 39.27 -10.58
C GLN A 93 -5.16 40.00 -9.68
N ALA A 94 -3.91 40.14 -10.14
CA ALA A 94 -2.97 41.06 -9.53
C ALA A 94 -3.48 42.50 -9.72
N PRO A 95 -3.46 43.35 -8.67
CA PRO A 95 -3.83 44.75 -8.83
C PRO A 95 -2.78 45.48 -9.69
N GLN A 96 -3.28 46.38 -10.53
CA GLN A 96 -2.49 47.35 -11.31
C GLN A 96 -1.83 48.39 -10.41
#